data_AF-A0A519SY71-F1
#
_entry.id   AF-A0A519SY71-F1
#
_cell.length_a   1.000
_cell.length_b   1.000
_cell.length_c   1.000
_cell.angle_alpha   90.00
_cell.angle_beta   90.00
_cell.angle_gamma   90.00
#
_symmetry.space_group_name_H-M   'P 1'
#
loop_
_entity.id
_entity.type
_entity.pdbx_description
1 polymer ?
#
loop_
_entity_poly.entity_id
_entity_poly.type
_entity_poly.pdbx_seq_one_letter_code
_entity_poly.pdbx_strand_id
1 'polypeptide(L)'
;MPVRSIPSTPSSDPFQSYNTTPLADFCGLSPAQMHQLLFHPLEPGCMVQLRAEMPDEVLDQVPFLRLTEAFLRLLHREGGIRLTPLGALPLKYLRELYALGFILEPGVETGIHKLHREIDSLALTTLHQLSRIAGLARLSRGQLLLTKKGSQLLAASQRPALWQLVLHTFTARFLWASHDGYPSPTAGQMGWA
;
A
#
# COMPACT_ATOMS: atom_id res chain seq x y z
N MET A 1 2.40 -30.19 -64.61
CA MET A 1 2.91 -28.96 -63.97
C MET A 1 2.81 -29.16 -62.46
N PRO A 2 3.91 -29.39 -61.72
CA PRO A 2 3.84 -29.53 -60.27
C PRO A 2 3.81 -28.15 -59.62
N VAL A 3 2.78 -27.90 -58.81
CA VAL A 3 2.69 -26.71 -57.95
C VAL A 3 3.71 -26.90 -56.82
N ARG A 4 4.77 -26.08 -56.82
CA ARG A 4 5.69 -26.00 -55.68
C ARG A 4 4.97 -25.34 -54.51
N SER A 5 4.71 -26.12 -53.46
CA SER A 5 4.33 -25.61 -52.15
C SER A 5 5.53 -24.85 -51.56
N ILE A 6 5.35 -23.56 -51.34
CA ILE A 6 6.30 -22.72 -50.60
C ILE A 6 6.12 -23.06 -49.12
N PRO A 7 7.18 -23.45 -48.38
CA PRO A 7 7.06 -23.60 -46.94
C PRO A 7 6.94 -22.20 -46.32
N SER A 8 5.78 -21.90 -45.75
CA SER A 8 5.59 -20.72 -44.91
C SER A 8 6.36 -20.92 -43.61
N THR A 9 7.61 -20.50 -43.56
CA THR A 9 8.28 -20.24 -42.28
C THR A 9 7.50 -19.13 -41.57
N PRO A 10 7.01 -19.34 -40.34
CA PRO A 10 6.44 -18.24 -39.59
C PRO A 10 7.60 -17.29 -39.30
N SER A 11 7.62 -16.12 -39.94
CA SER A 11 8.50 -15.04 -39.51
C SER A 11 8.09 -14.70 -38.09
N SER A 12 8.88 -15.13 -37.10
CA SER A 12 8.69 -14.70 -35.72
C SER A 12 8.71 -13.18 -35.70
N ASP A 13 7.61 -12.56 -35.27
CA ASP A 13 7.50 -11.12 -35.17
C ASP A 13 8.70 -10.58 -34.34
N PRO A 14 9.57 -9.73 -34.92
CA PRO A 14 10.76 -9.23 -34.22
C PRO A 14 10.40 -8.48 -32.93
N PHE A 15 9.22 -7.85 -32.87
CA PHE A 15 8.74 -7.20 -31.66
C PHE A 15 8.42 -8.23 -30.56
N GLN A 16 7.81 -9.35 -30.93
CA GLN A 16 7.51 -10.43 -30.00
C GLN A 16 8.79 -11.10 -29.49
N SER A 17 9.77 -11.33 -30.37
CA SER A 17 11.07 -11.89 -29.99
C SER A 17 11.79 -10.99 -29.00
N TYR A 18 11.83 -9.67 -29.25
CA TYR A 18 12.47 -8.72 -28.33
C TYR A 18 11.79 -8.69 -26.96
N ASN A 19 10.46 -8.59 -26.93
CA ASN A 19 9.70 -8.47 -25.67
C ASN A 19 9.77 -9.71 -24.77
N THR A 20 10.14 -10.85 -25.32
CA THR A 20 10.26 -12.13 -24.60
C THR A 20 11.71 -12.55 -24.32
N THR A 21 12.70 -11.80 -24.83
CA THR A 21 14.11 -12.09 -24.61
C THR A 21 14.60 -11.43 -23.31
N PRO A 22 15.19 -12.20 -22.37
CA PRO A 22 15.88 -11.65 -21.20
C PRO A 22 16.95 -10.61 -21.54
N LEU A 23 16.95 -9.49 -20.84
CA LEU A 23 17.97 -8.45 -20.97
C LEU A 23 18.81 -8.34 -19.70
N ALA A 24 20.12 -8.21 -19.86
CA ALA A 24 21.05 -8.06 -18.73
C ALA A 24 20.75 -6.82 -17.89
N ASP A 25 20.39 -5.70 -18.54
CA ASP A 25 20.00 -4.44 -17.89
C ASP A 25 18.71 -4.59 -17.05
N PHE A 26 17.89 -5.59 -17.37
CA PHE A 26 16.70 -5.96 -16.60
C PHE A 26 16.97 -7.12 -15.64
N CYS A 27 18.24 -7.36 -15.27
CA CYS A 27 18.64 -8.44 -14.38
C CYS A 27 18.15 -9.83 -14.86
N GLY A 28 18.08 -10.03 -16.18
CA GLY A 28 17.60 -11.27 -16.78
C GLY A 28 16.08 -11.35 -16.97
N LEU A 29 15.33 -10.27 -16.73
CA LEU A 29 13.92 -10.20 -17.10
C LEU A 29 13.76 -9.76 -18.56
N SER A 30 12.68 -10.21 -19.21
CA SER A 30 12.30 -9.68 -20.52
C SER A 30 11.58 -8.34 -20.39
N PRO A 31 11.49 -7.52 -21.47
CA PRO A 31 10.69 -6.30 -21.45
C PRO A 31 9.23 -6.51 -21.04
N ALA A 32 8.59 -7.60 -21.48
CA ALA A 32 7.22 -7.92 -21.08
C ALA A 32 7.11 -8.20 -19.56
N GLN A 33 8.07 -8.91 -18.99
CA GLN A 33 8.11 -9.19 -17.55
C GLN A 33 8.37 -7.92 -16.73
N MET A 34 9.31 -7.07 -17.17
CA MET A 34 9.59 -5.78 -16.53
C MET A 34 8.36 -4.86 -16.57
N HIS A 35 7.66 -4.82 -17.72
CA HIS A 35 6.42 -4.06 -17.84
C HIS A 35 5.36 -4.54 -16.83
N GLN A 36 5.18 -5.87 -16.68
CA GLN A 36 4.25 -6.39 -15.67
C GLN A 36 4.69 -6.02 -14.25
N LEU A 37 5.98 -6.08 -13.94
CA LEU A 37 6.48 -5.70 -12.62
C LEU A 37 6.24 -4.22 -12.30
N LEU A 38 6.37 -3.33 -13.28
CA LEU A 38 6.21 -1.89 -13.09
C LEU A 38 4.75 -1.45 -13.01
N PHE A 39 3.88 -2.02 -13.84
CA PHE A 39 2.52 -1.52 -14.04
C PHE A 39 1.40 -2.45 -13.55
N HIS A 40 1.69 -3.75 -13.40
CA HIS A 40 0.75 -4.78 -12.96
C HIS A 40 1.34 -5.75 -11.93
N PRO A 41 2.12 -5.29 -10.92
CA PRO A 41 2.75 -6.22 -10.00
C PRO A 41 1.70 -6.90 -9.11
N LEU A 42 2.03 -8.13 -8.70
CA LEU A 42 1.19 -8.96 -7.84
C LEU A 42 -0.11 -9.45 -8.47
N GLU A 43 -0.45 -9.03 -9.69
CA GLU A 43 -1.55 -9.58 -10.47
C GLU A 43 -1.23 -11.00 -10.99
N PRO A 44 -2.25 -11.83 -11.28
CA PRO A 44 -2.04 -13.12 -11.91
C PRO A 44 -1.21 -13.01 -13.19
N GLY A 45 -0.13 -13.80 -13.26
CA GLY A 45 0.80 -13.80 -14.40
C GLY A 45 2.04 -12.93 -14.18
N CYS A 46 2.05 -12.03 -13.20
CA CYS A 46 3.29 -11.39 -12.76
C CYS A 46 4.21 -12.42 -12.09
N MET A 47 5.51 -12.22 -12.24
CA MET A 47 6.54 -13.07 -11.63
C MET A 47 6.63 -12.94 -10.11
N VAL A 48 6.13 -11.83 -9.56
CA VAL A 48 5.98 -11.64 -8.13
C VAL A 48 4.49 -11.64 -7.82
N GLN A 49 4.09 -12.46 -6.85
CA GLN A 49 2.71 -12.58 -6.38
C GLN A 49 2.67 -12.58 -4.86
N LEU A 50 1.56 -12.10 -4.29
CA LEU A 50 1.32 -12.24 -2.86
C LEU A 50 0.92 -13.68 -2.55
N ARG A 51 1.50 -14.22 -1.48
CA ARG A 51 1.03 -15.50 -0.94
C ARG A 51 -0.41 -15.31 -0.45
N ALA A 52 -1.30 -16.21 -0.84
CA ALA A 52 -2.69 -16.19 -0.43
C ALA A 52 -2.83 -16.32 1.09
N GLU A 53 -2.02 -17.20 1.67
CA GLU A 53 -1.90 -17.39 3.11
C GLU A 53 -0.51 -16.96 3.58
N MET A 54 -0.47 -16.20 4.66
CA MET A 54 0.78 -15.82 5.31
C MET A 54 0.69 -16.16 6.80
N PRO A 55 1.74 -16.78 7.37
CA PRO A 55 1.81 -17.00 8.80
C PRO A 55 1.76 -15.67 9.57
N ASP A 56 1.13 -15.70 10.74
CA ASP A 56 0.99 -14.53 11.59
C ASP A 56 2.35 -13.98 12.03
N GLU A 57 3.37 -14.84 12.16
CA GLU A 57 4.74 -14.44 12.49
C GLU A 57 5.39 -13.57 11.41
N VAL A 58 4.97 -13.71 10.15
CA VAL A 58 5.41 -12.85 9.05
C VAL A 58 4.64 -11.53 9.09
N LEU A 59 3.33 -11.59 9.32
CA LEU A 59 2.48 -10.40 9.41
C LEU A 59 2.85 -9.51 10.62
N ASP A 60 3.29 -10.10 11.71
CA ASP A 60 3.75 -9.40 12.91
C ASP A 60 5.03 -8.58 12.69
N GLN A 61 5.79 -8.91 11.64
CA GLN A 61 6.97 -8.14 11.24
C GLN A 61 6.62 -6.91 10.40
N VAL A 62 5.35 -6.75 9.99
CA VAL A 62 4.90 -5.61 9.18
C VAL A 62 4.37 -4.50 10.11
N PRO A 63 5.15 -3.44 10.40
CA PRO A 63 4.80 -2.52 11.47
C PRO A 63 3.57 -1.66 11.14
N PHE A 64 3.42 -1.27 9.87
CA PHE A 64 2.27 -0.49 9.42
C PHE A 64 0.96 -1.29 9.46
N LEU A 65 1.01 -2.62 9.27
CA LEU A 65 -0.15 -3.49 9.46
C LEU A 65 -0.55 -3.52 10.93
N ARG A 66 0.40 -3.71 11.84
CA ARG A 66 0.15 -3.69 13.30
C ARG A 66 -0.43 -2.36 13.77
N LEU A 67 0.09 -1.26 13.24
CA LEU A 67 -0.45 0.09 13.49
C LEU A 67 -1.88 0.23 12.96
N THR A 68 -2.17 -0.31 11.76
CA THR A 68 -3.51 -0.34 11.19
C THR A 68 -4.48 -1.13 12.08
N GLU A 69 -4.13 -2.35 12.48
CA GLU A 69 -4.95 -3.16 13.37
C GLU A 69 -5.24 -2.44 14.70
N ALA A 70 -4.22 -1.83 15.32
CA ALA A 70 -4.37 -1.08 16.55
C ALA A 70 -5.33 0.11 16.38
N PHE A 71 -5.23 0.83 15.26
CA PHE A 71 -6.14 1.93 14.96
C PHE A 71 -7.58 1.49 14.72
N LEU A 72 -7.79 0.37 14.03
CA LEU A 72 -9.13 -0.18 13.84
C LEU A 72 -9.74 -0.69 15.17
N ARG A 73 -8.93 -1.33 16.04
CA ARG A 73 -9.33 -1.69 17.41
C ARG A 73 -9.68 -0.45 18.23
N LEU A 74 -8.91 0.63 18.08
CA LEU A 74 -9.18 1.92 18.72
C LEU A 74 -10.53 2.50 18.27
N LEU A 75 -10.79 2.55 16.96
CA LEU A 75 -12.08 3.02 16.43
C LEU A 75 -13.25 2.14 16.90
N HIS A 76 -13.04 0.83 16.99
CA HIS A 76 -14.03 -0.09 17.53
C HIS A 76 -14.33 0.19 19.00
N ARG A 77 -13.29 0.33 19.83
CA ARG A 77 -13.38 0.60 21.28
C ARG A 77 -14.13 1.89 21.58
N GLU A 78 -13.81 2.97 20.87
CA GLU A 78 -14.39 4.29 21.13
C GLU A 78 -15.81 4.43 20.53
N GLY A 79 -16.23 3.53 19.64
CA GLY A 79 -17.46 3.66 18.86
C GLY A 79 -17.42 4.82 17.84
N GLY A 80 -16.29 5.52 17.75
CA GLY A 80 -16.07 6.67 16.88
C GLY A 80 -15.17 7.72 17.51
N ILE A 81 -14.27 8.30 16.72
CA ILE A 81 -13.39 9.40 17.15
C ILE A 81 -13.89 10.71 16.56
N ARG A 82 -14.24 11.67 17.42
CA ARG A 82 -14.47 13.05 16.97
C ARG A 82 -13.15 13.64 16.50
N LEU A 83 -13.08 14.05 15.23
CA LEU A 83 -11.94 14.76 14.69
C LEU A 83 -11.91 16.19 15.21
N THR A 84 -10.73 16.80 15.16
CA THR A 84 -10.57 18.24 15.39
C THR A 84 -11.32 19.04 14.31
N PRO A 85 -11.52 20.35 14.50
CA PRO A 85 -12.14 21.19 13.46
C PRO A 85 -11.40 21.16 12.11
N LEU A 86 -10.08 20.91 12.14
CA LEU A 86 -9.25 20.76 10.93
C LEU A 86 -9.33 19.36 10.32
N GLY A 87 -10.14 18.47 10.88
CA GLY A 87 -10.29 17.10 10.40
C GLY A 87 -9.12 16.19 10.76
N ALA A 88 -8.33 16.52 11.78
CA ALA A 88 -7.23 15.67 12.28
C ALA A 88 -7.66 14.82 13.48
N LEU A 89 -6.93 13.76 13.75
CA LEU A 89 -7.07 12.94 14.96
C LEU A 89 -6.67 13.76 16.20
N PRO A 90 -7.45 13.67 17.30
CA PRO A 90 -7.07 14.28 18.57
C PRO A 90 -5.74 13.76 19.11
N LEU A 91 -4.95 14.66 19.70
CA LEU A 91 -3.60 14.39 20.21
C LEU A 91 -3.52 13.19 21.16
N LYS A 92 -4.56 12.95 21.98
CA LYS A 92 -4.59 11.79 22.89
C LYS A 92 -4.47 10.46 22.14
N TYR A 93 -5.13 10.34 20.99
CA TYR A 93 -5.11 9.11 20.18
C TYR A 93 -3.83 9.01 19.35
N LEU A 94 -3.29 10.14 18.87
CA LEU A 94 -1.98 10.17 18.22
C LEU A 94 -0.90 9.62 19.17
N ARG A 95 -0.86 10.11 20.41
CA ARG A 95 0.09 9.65 21.43
C ARG A 95 -0.12 8.19 21.82
N GLU A 96 -1.38 7.76 21.95
CA GLU A 96 -1.71 6.36 22.25
C GLU A 96 -1.18 5.41 21.16
N LEU A 97 -1.42 5.73 19.89
CA LEU A 97 -0.95 4.91 18.76
C LEU A 97 0.57 4.94 18.63
N TYR A 98 1.18 6.11 18.78
CA TYR A 98 2.63 6.27 18.67
C TYR A 98 3.38 5.51 19.78
N ALA A 99 2.83 5.52 21.00
CA ALA A 99 3.40 4.81 22.15
C ALA A 99 3.45 3.29 21.98
N LEU A 100 2.72 2.71 21.01
CA LEU A 100 2.84 1.29 20.65
C LEU A 100 4.20 0.95 20.03
N GLY A 101 4.95 1.95 19.56
CA GLY A 101 6.33 1.78 19.10
C GLY A 101 6.48 0.97 17.81
N PHE A 102 5.41 0.79 17.04
CA PHE A 102 5.49 0.05 15.76
C PHE A 102 6.31 0.83 14.72
N ILE A 103 6.12 2.14 14.64
CA ILE A 103 6.88 3.00 13.74
C ILE A 103 7.35 4.21 14.54
N LEU A 104 8.65 4.27 14.76
CA LEU A 104 9.31 5.39 15.40
C LEU A 104 9.95 6.27 14.32
N GLU A 105 9.79 7.58 14.46
CA GLU A 105 10.27 8.56 13.49
C GLU A 105 11.43 9.33 14.12
N PRO A 106 12.64 9.31 13.51
CA PRO A 106 13.84 9.86 14.13
C PRO A 106 13.67 11.28 14.66
N GLY A 107 12.93 12.15 13.96
CA GLY A 107 12.69 13.53 14.39
C GLY A 107 11.91 13.65 15.71
N VAL A 108 10.98 12.74 15.97
CA VAL A 108 10.24 12.69 17.23
C VAL A 108 11.12 12.09 18.34
N GLU A 109 11.81 10.99 18.05
CA GLU A 109 12.62 10.26 19.04
C GLU A 109 13.85 11.04 19.51
N THR A 110 14.47 11.80 18.60
CA THR A 110 15.63 12.64 18.91
C THR A 110 15.21 14.00 19.50
N GLY A 111 13.91 14.31 19.50
CA GLY A 111 13.38 15.58 19.98
C GLY A 111 13.60 16.77 19.04
N ILE A 112 13.98 16.54 17.77
CA ILE A 112 14.01 17.59 16.72
C ILE A 112 12.65 18.27 16.64
N HIS A 113 11.57 17.51 16.75
CA HIS A 113 10.21 18.03 16.91
C HIS A 113 9.39 17.15 17.85
N LYS A 114 8.28 17.69 18.34
CA LYS A 114 7.35 16.95 19.22
C LYS A 114 6.13 16.48 18.42
N LEU A 115 5.59 15.32 18.77
CA LEU A 115 4.29 14.87 18.29
C LEU A 115 3.17 15.69 18.95
N HIS A 116 2.78 16.82 18.34
CA HIS A 116 1.71 17.71 18.80
C HIS A 116 0.51 17.76 17.84
N ARG A 117 0.74 17.44 16.57
CA ARG A 117 -0.23 17.41 15.47
C ARG A 117 -0.08 16.12 14.69
N GLU A 118 -1.12 15.74 13.96
CA GLU A 118 -1.10 14.54 13.12
C GLU A 118 0.03 14.59 12.08
N ILE A 119 0.22 15.74 11.44
CA ILE A 119 1.27 15.98 10.44
C ILE A 119 2.71 15.92 10.99
N ASP A 120 2.88 15.90 12.31
CA ASP A 120 4.20 15.73 12.91
C ASP A 120 4.67 14.25 12.85
N SER A 121 3.78 13.34 12.37
CA SER A 121 4.06 11.94 12.07
C SER A 121 3.51 11.54 10.70
N LEU A 122 4.41 11.18 9.78
CA LEU A 122 4.02 10.71 8.44
C LEU A 122 3.27 9.38 8.53
N ALA A 123 3.66 8.50 9.46
CA ALA A 123 3.01 7.21 9.67
C ALA A 123 1.54 7.39 10.13
N LEU A 124 1.28 8.28 11.08
CA LEU A 124 -0.08 8.53 11.58
C LEU A 124 -0.94 9.29 10.58
N THR A 125 -0.36 10.24 9.84
CA THR A 125 -1.04 10.94 8.74
C THR A 125 -1.44 9.95 7.64
N THR A 126 -0.51 9.09 7.22
CA THR A 126 -0.75 8.04 6.23
C THR A 126 -1.83 7.08 6.73
N LEU A 127 -1.76 6.63 7.98
CA LEU A 127 -2.74 5.71 8.58
C LEU A 127 -4.17 6.25 8.52
N HIS A 128 -4.35 7.51 8.93
CA HIS A 128 -5.66 8.14 8.92
C HIS A 128 -6.23 8.25 7.50
N GLN A 129 -5.44 8.74 6.54
CA GLN A 129 -5.84 8.87 5.14
C GLN A 129 -6.11 7.51 4.49
N LEU A 130 -5.18 6.56 4.62
CA LEU A 130 -5.25 5.22 4.05
C LEU A 130 -6.48 4.46 4.57
N SER A 131 -6.79 4.55 5.87
CA SER A 131 -7.97 3.90 6.45
C SER A 131 -9.28 4.34 5.77
N ARG A 132 -9.35 5.59 5.33
CA ARG A 132 -10.51 6.17 4.64
C ARG A 132 -10.53 5.76 3.18
N ILE A 133 -9.40 5.84 2.49
CA ILE A 133 -9.26 5.42 1.08
C ILE A 133 -9.59 3.91 0.96
N ALA A 134 -9.08 3.08 1.86
CA ALA A 134 -9.33 1.63 1.90
C ALA A 134 -10.79 1.26 2.26
N GLY A 135 -11.58 2.23 2.76
CA GLY A 135 -12.94 2.01 3.25
C GLY A 135 -13.01 1.27 4.59
N LEU A 136 -11.91 1.25 5.36
CA LEU A 136 -11.85 0.67 6.70
C LEU A 136 -12.51 1.60 7.73
N ALA A 137 -12.38 2.91 7.53
CA ALA A 137 -13.04 3.94 8.31
C ALA A 137 -13.80 4.91 7.41
N ARG A 138 -14.82 5.59 7.96
CA ARG A 138 -15.60 6.61 7.25
C ARG A 138 -15.79 7.84 8.12
N LEU A 139 -15.83 9.01 7.48
CA LEU A 139 -16.17 10.26 8.16
C LEU A 139 -17.69 10.47 8.14
N SER A 140 -18.28 10.74 9.29
CA SER A 140 -19.69 11.12 9.42
C SER A 140 -19.84 12.21 10.48
N ARG A 141 -20.39 13.37 10.11
CA ARG A 141 -20.65 14.49 11.04
C ARG A 141 -19.43 14.87 11.91
N GLY A 142 -18.23 14.90 11.31
CA GLY A 142 -16.98 15.21 12.00
C GLY A 142 -16.44 14.09 12.91
N GLN A 143 -17.01 12.90 12.86
CA GLN A 143 -16.52 11.71 13.55
C GLN A 143 -16.01 10.66 12.55
N LEU A 144 -14.85 10.11 12.85
CA LEU A 144 -14.29 8.98 12.15
C LEU A 144 -14.82 7.69 12.79
N LEU A 145 -15.49 6.87 12.00
CA LEU A 145 -16.19 5.65 12.44
C LEU A 145 -15.59 4.43 11.74
N LEU A 146 -15.48 3.32 12.45
CA LEU A 146 -15.16 2.03 11.86
C LEU A 146 -16.30 1.59 10.92
N THR A 147 -15.96 1.08 9.73
CA THR A 147 -16.97 0.54 8.81
C THR A 147 -17.22 -0.95 9.09
N LYS A 148 -18.31 -1.50 8.54
CA LYS A 148 -18.55 -2.95 8.58
C LYS A 148 -17.37 -3.74 7.97
N LYS A 149 -16.80 -3.24 6.86
CA LYS A 149 -15.61 -3.82 6.23
C LYS A 149 -14.41 -3.79 7.18
N GLY A 150 -14.17 -2.64 7.83
CA GLY A 150 -13.11 -2.50 8.84
C GLY A 150 -13.27 -3.48 10.00
N SER A 151 -14.48 -3.64 10.54
CA SER A 151 -14.78 -4.60 11.60
C SER A 151 -14.55 -6.05 11.17
N GLN A 152 -14.97 -6.42 9.95
CA GLN A 152 -14.79 -7.78 9.42
C GLN A 152 -13.32 -8.13 9.24
N LEU A 153 -12.53 -7.20 8.68
CA LEU A 153 -11.10 -7.40 8.43
C LEU A 153 -10.24 -7.40 9.71
N LEU A 154 -10.83 -7.06 10.86
CA LEU A 154 -10.16 -7.13 12.17
C LEU A 154 -10.09 -8.56 12.74
N ALA A 155 -10.88 -9.50 12.19
CA ALA A 155 -10.84 -10.89 12.62
C ALA A 155 -9.48 -11.52 12.33
N ALA A 156 -8.99 -12.39 13.22
CA ALA A 156 -7.68 -13.04 13.08
C ALA A 156 -7.52 -13.80 11.75
N SER A 157 -8.59 -14.48 11.29
CA SER A 157 -8.59 -15.17 9.99
C SER A 157 -8.53 -14.25 8.77
N GLN A 158 -8.71 -12.94 8.96
CA GLN A 158 -8.73 -11.94 7.89
C GLN A 158 -7.45 -11.10 7.82
N ARG A 159 -6.45 -11.36 8.67
CA ARG A 159 -5.19 -10.60 8.67
C ARG A 159 -4.49 -10.60 7.30
N PRO A 160 -4.40 -11.73 6.55
CA PRO A 160 -3.84 -11.70 5.20
C PRO A 160 -4.62 -10.79 4.24
N ALA A 161 -5.96 -10.81 4.31
CA ALA A 161 -6.80 -9.95 3.48
C ALA A 161 -6.68 -8.47 3.87
N LEU A 162 -6.56 -8.16 5.17
CA LEU A 162 -6.28 -6.80 5.64
C LEU A 162 -4.94 -6.31 5.11
N TRP A 163 -3.89 -7.14 5.19
CA TRP A 163 -2.57 -6.81 4.65
C TRP A 163 -2.61 -6.51 3.16
N GLN A 164 -3.20 -7.41 2.36
CA GLN A 164 -3.34 -7.21 0.91
C GLN A 164 -4.05 -5.89 0.58
N LEU A 165 -5.12 -5.57 1.31
CA LEU A 165 -5.84 -4.31 1.13
C LEU A 165 -4.99 -3.09 1.51
N VAL A 166 -4.27 -3.14 2.64
CA VAL A 166 -3.41 -2.05 3.10
C VAL A 166 -2.29 -1.80 2.10
N LEU A 167 -1.58 -2.85 1.69
CA LEU A 167 -0.52 -2.79 0.71
C LEU A 167 -1.03 -2.21 -0.62
N HIS A 168 -2.09 -2.79 -1.18
CA HIS A 168 -2.68 -2.31 -2.43
C HIS A 168 -3.18 -0.87 -2.33
N THR A 169 -3.77 -0.47 -1.21
CA THR A 169 -4.24 0.91 -1.04
C THR A 169 -3.06 1.88 -0.98
N PHE A 170 -1.99 1.52 -0.27
CA PHE A 170 -0.80 2.35 -0.16
C PHE A 170 -0.11 2.50 -1.52
N THR A 171 0.05 1.43 -2.28
CA THR A 171 0.78 1.48 -3.55
C THR A 171 -0.09 2.04 -4.69
N ALA A 172 -1.33 1.59 -4.86
CA ALA A 172 -2.12 1.92 -6.05
C ALA A 172 -3.05 3.13 -5.90
N ARG A 173 -3.35 3.59 -4.68
CA ARG A 173 -4.45 4.56 -4.44
C ARG A 173 -4.08 5.75 -3.57
N PHE A 174 -3.06 5.62 -2.73
CA PHE A 174 -2.57 6.70 -1.90
C PHE A 174 -1.81 7.72 -2.74
N LEU A 175 -1.93 9.01 -2.43
CA LEU A 175 -1.20 10.07 -3.15
C LEU A 175 0.17 10.30 -2.50
N TRP A 176 1.22 9.68 -3.03
CA TRP A 176 2.57 9.75 -2.46
C TRP A 176 3.14 11.18 -2.46
N ALA A 177 2.80 11.97 -3.48
CA ALA A 177 3.17 13.38 -3.58
C ALA A 177 2.70 14.25 -2.40
N SER A 178 1.74 13.77 -1.61
CA SER A 178 1.34 14.49 -0.38
C SER A 178 2.39 14.43 0.72
N HIS A 179 3.41 13.57 0.60
CA HIS A 179 4.44 13.32 1.62
C HIS A 179 5.87 13.57 1.12
N ASP A 180 6.09 13.86 -0.17
CA ASP A 180 7.44 13.99 -0.75
C ASP A 180 8.00 15.41 -0.76
N GLY A 181 7.15 16.43 -0.52
CA GLY A 181 7.56 17.84 -0.49
C GLY A 181 7.87 18.45 -1.87
N TYR A 182 7.63 17.72 -2.96
CA TYR A 182 7.85 18.20 -4.32
C TYR A 182 6.56 18.83 -4.90
N PRO A 183 6.68 19.88 -5.73
CA PRO A 183 5.52 20.45 -6.41
C PRO A 183 4.91 19.51 -7.47
N SER A 184 5.74 18.64 -8.05
CA SER A 184 5.30 17.72 -9.11
C SER A 184 4.64 16.49 -8.49
N PRO A 185 3.42 16.11 -8.93
CA PRO A 185 2.75 14.93 -8.41
C PRO A 185 3.39 13.60 -8.86
N THR A 186 4.34 13.63 -9.81
CA THR A 186 4.98 12.44 -10.39
C THR A 186 6.42 12.24 -9.96
N ALA A 187 6.95 13.08 -9.07
CA ALA A 187 8.35 12.98 -8.65
C ALA A 187 8.65 11.67 -7.90
N GLY A 188 7.72 11.23 -7.05
CA GLY A 188 7.90 10.05 -6.19
C GLY A 188 7.33 8.73 -6.72
N GLN A 189 6.40 8.74 -7.68
CA GLN A 189 5.68 7.53 -8.12
C GLN A 189 5.56 7.44 -9.64
N MET A 190 6.50 6.73 -10.27
CA MET A 190 6.56 6.51 -11.73
C MET A 190 6.11 5.09 -12.14
N GLY A 191 5.80 4.23 -11.17
CA GLY A 191 5.30 2.86 -11.32
C GLY A 191 4.42 2.48 -10.12
N TRP A 192 4.35 1.18 -9.79
CA TRP A 192 3.50 0.70 -8.70
C TRP A 192 3.82 1.27 -7.31
N ALA A 193 5.10 1.53 -7.03
CA ALA A 193 5.59 2.10 -5.78
C ALA A 193 6.93 2.79 -6.05
#